data_AF-A0A9W7YE75-F1
#
_entry.id   AF-A0A9W7YE75-F1
#
_cell.length_a   1.000
_cell.length_b   1.000
_cell.length_c   1.000
_cell.angle_alpha   90.00
_cell.angle_beta   90.00
_cell.angle_gamma   90.00
#
_symmetry.space_group_name_H-M   'P 1'
#
loop_
_entity.id
_entity.type
_entity.pdbx_description
1 polymer ?
#
loop_
_entity_poly.entity_id
_entity_poly.type
_entity_poly.pdbx_seq_one_letter_code
_entity_poly.pdbx_strand_id
1 'polypeptide(L)'
;MSSHIPLPKERHSKSKLFVTLSSLSSKKREHARAIETHPFNYRLTVVAPRGTIDLQRSLSKHIGSYFKIKLKLTDLIDPSFIANYVKGKELVALSAGRLIDADDVFAIDGRGKLILSLCKDTYETLGLAGRQAAFPLQRGSRFVVDVDLLAGCMDPEKKYFQRLRTRLDAVLGEPVDFVIGYYDADS
;
A
#
# COMPACT_ATOMS: atom_id res chain seq x y z
N MET A 1 3.70 -36.96 -42.29
CA MET A 1 4.14 -36.65 -40.91
C MET A 1 3.32 -35.48 -40.41
N SER A 2 2.32 -35.71 -39.56
CA SER A 2 1.44 -34.65 -39.05
C SER A 2 2.11 -34.02 -37.83
N SER A 3 2.58 -32.78 -37.96
CA SER A 3 3.14 -32.00 -36.85
C SER A 3 2.01 -31.50 -35.98
N HIS A 4 1.59 -32.31 -35.02
CA HIS A 4 0.65 -31.90 -33.99
C HIS A 4 1.39 -30.93 -33.05
N ILE A 5 1.19 -29.62 -33.23
CA ILE A 5 1.63 -28.62 -32.25
C ILE A 5 0.61 -28.70 -31.10
N PRO A 6 0.98 -29.18 -29.90
CA PRO A 6 0.05 -29.20 -28.79
C PRO A 6 -0.28 -27.76 -28.39
N LEU A 7 -1.58 -27.45 -28.26
CA LEU A 7 -2.02 -26.19 -27.67
C LEU A 7 -1.43 -26.06 -26.25
N PRO A 8 -1.00 -24.86 -25.83
CA PRO A 8 -0.51 -24.66 -24.47
C PRO A 8 -1.59 -25.11 -23.48
N LYS A 9 -1.21 -25.90 -22.46
CA LYS A 9 -2.14 -26.33 -21.41
C LYS A 9 -2.82 -25.10 -20.82
N GLU A 10 -4.16 -25.03 -20.91
CA GLU A 10 -4.95 -23.98 -20.28
C GLU A 10 -4.65 -23.97 -18.78
N ARG A 11 -3.82 -23.02 -18.34
CA ARG A 11 -3.62 -22.74 -16.93
C ARG A 11 -4.75 -21.82 -16.50
N HIS A 12 -5.87 -22.38 -16.04
CA HIS A 12 -6.85 -21.58 -15.32
C HIS A 12 -6.16 -20.94 -14.11
N SER A 13 -6.23 -19.62 -14.01
CA SER A 13 -5.88 -18.90 -12.78
C SER A 13 -6.65 -19.54 -11.62
N LYS A 14 -5.94 -19.92 -10.56
CA LYS A 14 -6.58 -20.42 -9.33
C LYS A 14 -7.35 -19.26 -8.69
N SER A 15 -8.60 -19.05 -9.06
CA SER A 15 -9.49 -18.11 -8.39
C SER A 15 -10.07 -18.78 -7.15
N LYS A 16 -10.04 -18.06 -6.02
CA LYS A 16 -10.74 -18.44 -4.80
C LYS A 16 -11.78 -17.36 -4.53
N LEU A 17 -13.02 -17.77 -4.30
CA LEU A 17 -14.09 -16.88 -3.86
C LEU A 17 -14.44 -17.25 -2.41
N PHE A 18 -14.44 -16.24 -1.54
CA PHE A 18 -14.90 -16.39 -0.17
C PHE A 18 -16.23 -15.66 -0.02
N VAL A 19 -17.28 -16.39 0.39
CA VAL A 19 -18.59 -15.82 0.67
C VAL A 19 -18.87 -15.99 2.16
N THR A 20 -19.12 -14.87 2.84
CA THR A 20 -19.42 -14.85 4.28
C THR A 20 -20.74 -14.14 4.50
N LEU A 21 -21.61 -14.74 5.31
CA LEU A 21 -22.84 -14.11 5.80
C LEU A 21 -22.63 -13.72 7.26
N SER A 22 -22.79 -12.44 7.58
CA SER A 22 -22.63 -11.92 8.94
C SER A 22 -23.60 -10.76 9.21
N SER A 23 -23.87 -10.51 10.49
CA SER A 23 -24.65 -9.34 10.93
C SER A 23 -23.73 -8.15 11.23
N LEU A 24 -24.18 -6.93 10.96
CA LEU A 24 -23.51 -5.70 11.41
C LEU A 24 -23.42 -5.59 12.95
N SER A 25 -24.37 -6.21 13.67
CA SER A 25 -24.35 -6.28 15.14
C SER A 25 -23.46 -7.40 15.71
N SER A 26 -22.80 -8.18 14.84
CA SER A 26 -21.94 -9.28 15.28
C SER A 26 -20.74 -8.77 16.09
N LYS A 27 -20.54 -9.33 17.29
CA LYS A 27 -19.36 -9.04 18.13
C LYS A 27 -18.04 -9.41 17.47
N LYS A 28 -18.04 -10.29 16.46
CA LYS A 28 -16.83 -10.69 15.71
C LYS A 28 -16.32 -9.59 14.77
N ARG A 29 -17.18 -8.60 14.43
CA ARG A 29 -16.84 -7.44 13.56
C ARG A 29 -16.11 -7.82 12.26
N GLU A 30 -16.53 -8.93 11.65
CA GLU A 30 -15.89 -9.46 10.42
C GLU A 30 -15.93 -8.45 9.27
N HIS A 31 -17.01 -7.68 9.16
CA HIS A 31 -17.16 -6.58 8.21
C HIS A 31 -16.08 -5.49 8.39
N ALA A 32 -15.82 -5.08 9.63
CA ALA A 32 -14.84 -4.04 9.94
C ALA A 32 -13.43 -4.55 9.62
N ARG A 33 -13.10 -5.77 10.06
CA ARG A 33 -11.81 -6.38 9.75
C ARG A 33 -11.58 -6.51 8.24
N ALA A 34 -12.59 -6.87 7.46
CA ALA A 34 -12.48 -6.96 6.00
C ALA A 34 -12.12 -5.59 5.39
N ILE A 35 -12.70 -4.51 5.88
CA ILE A 35 -12.39 -3.14 5.43
C ILE A 35 -11.00 -2.70 5.90
N GLU A 36 -10.75 -2.78 7.21
CA GLU A 36 -9.52 -2.27 7.86
C GLU A 36 -8.25 -2.97 7.33
N THR A 37 -8.35 -4.23 6.88
CA THR A 37 -7.20 -4.99 6.34
C THR A 37 -6.91 -4.71 4.86
N HIS A 38 -7.73 -3.90 4.18
CA HIS A 38 -7.57 -3.56 2.76
C HIS A 38 -7.49 -2.04 2.59
N PRO A 39 -6.32 -1.42 2.91
CA PRO A 39 -6.19 0.03 2.91
C PRO A 39 -6.22 0.66 1.50
N PHE A 40 -5.81 -0.08 0.46
CA PHE A 40 -5.74 0.44 -0.91
C PHE A 40 -6.97 0.04 -1.73
N ASN A 41 -7.89 1.00 -1.92
CA ASN A 41 -9.10 0.81 -2.68
C ASN A 41 -9.11 1.72 -3.91
N TYR A 42 -9.26 1.15 -5.10
CA TYR A 42 -9.32 1.91 -6.35
C TYR A 42 -10.73 2.39 -6.70
N ARG A 43 -11.75 1.58 -6.37
CA ARG A 43 -13.14 1.84 -6.78
C ARG A 43 -14.11 1.32 -5.73
N LEU A 44 -15.03 2.20 -5.33
CA LEU A 44 -16.24 1.86 -4.58
C LEU A 44 -17.42 1.95 -5.53
N THR A 45 -18.30 0.94 -5.54
CA THR A 45 -19.54 0.96 -6.32
C THR A 45 -20.67 0.46 -5.45
N VAL A 46 -21.71 1.29 -5.31
CA VAL A 46 -22.88 1.00 -4.50
C VAL A 46 -24.08 0.88 -5.42
N VAL A 47 -24.79 -0.24 -5.33
CA VAL A 47 -26.02 -0.48 -6.09
C VAL A 47 -27.18 -0.49 -5.10
N ALA A 48 -28.06 0.49 -5.19
CA ALA A 48 -29.26 0.60 -4.37
C ALA A 48 -30.49 0.26 -5.23
N PRO A 49 -31.30 -0.75 -4.87
CA PRO A 49 -32.48 -1.15 -5.66
C PRO A 49 -33.55 -0.05 -5.83
N ARG A 50 -33.55 0.97 -4.97
CA ARG A 50 -34.36 2.19 -5.08
C ARG A 50 -33.46 3.40 -4.82
N GLY A 51 -33.53 4.41 -5.68
CA GLY A 51 -32.70 5.61 -5.57
C GLY A 51 -33.12 6.46 -4.36
N THR A 52 -32.25 6.57 -3.37
CA THR A 52 -32.39 7.55 -2.29
C THR A 52 -31.40 8.67 -2.55
N ILE A 53 -31.91 9.85 -2.93
CA ILE A 53 -31.12 11.09 -3.09
C ILE A 53 -30.25 11.36 -1.85
N ASP A 54 -30.70 10.91 -0.69
CA ASP A 54 -29.99 11.04 0.58
C ASP A 54 -28.70 10.21 0.67
N LEU A 55 -28.59 9.10 -0.05
CA LEU A 55 -27.38 8.27 -0.02
C LEU A 55 -26.20 8.98 -0.68
N GLN A 56 -26.40 9.59 -1.86
CA GLN A 56 -25.34 10.31 -2.54
C GLN A 56 -24.85 11.50 -1.69
N ARG A 57 -25.78 12.26 -1.08
CA ARG A 57 -25.45 13.37 -0.18
C ARG A 57 -24.71 12.90 1.08
N SER A 58 -25.09 11.75 1.63
CA SER A 58 -24.39 11.17 2.78
C SER A 58 -22.98 10.73 2.42
N LEU A 59 -22.79 10.08 1.27
CA LEU A 59 -21.49 9.61 0.81
C LEU A 59 -20.54 10.78 0.51
N SER A 60 -21.02 11.87 -0.08
CA SER A 60 -20.18 13.04 -0.39
C SER A 60 -19.57 13.71 0.84
N LYS A 61 -20.15 13.52 2.04
CA LYS A 61 -19.62 14.07 3.29
C LYS A 61 -18.43 13.29 3.87
N HIS A 62 -18.21 12.06 3.41
CA HIS A 62 -17.18 11.16 3.94
C HIS A 62 -16.09 10.86 2.91
N ILE A 63 -15.88 11.76 1.95
CA ILE A 63 -14.82 11.62 0.96
C ILE A 63 -13.57 12.30 1.53
N GLY A 64 -12.55 11.48 1.83
CA GLY A 64 -11.22 11.99 2.17
C GLY A 64 -10.58 12.74 1.01
N SER A 65 -9.51 13.46 1.31
CA SER A 65 -8.75 14.18 0.28
C SER A 65 -7.87 13.23 -0.53
N TYR A 66 -7.77 13.49 -1.84
CA TYR A 66 -6.99 12.68 -2.76
C TYR A 66 -6.01 13.56 -3.54
N PHE A 67 -4.75 13.17 -3.55
CA PHE A 67 -3.67 13.93 -4.18
C PHE A 67 -2.80 13.05 -5.07
N LYS A 68 -2.30 13.65 -6.15
CA LYS A 68 -1.18 13.13 -6.92
C LYS A 68 0.00 14.06 -6.71
N ILE A 69 1.11 13.54 -6.21
CA ILE A 69 2.27 14.35 -5.85
C ILE A 69 3.55 13.57 -6.13
N LYS A 70 4.61 14.28 -6.52
CA LYS A 70 5.92 13.70 -6.71
C LYS A 70 6.78 13.94 -5.48
N LEU A 71 7.24 12.88 -4.82
CA LEU A 71 7.96 12.94 -3.55
C LEU A 71 9.15 11.99 -3.56
N LYS A 72 10.23 12.35 -2.85
CA LYS A 72 11.27 11.39 -2.49
C LYS A 72 10.79 10.53 -1.32
N LEU A 73 11.35 9.33 -1.18
CA LEU A 73 11.09 8.49 -0.01
C LEU A 73 11.59 9.13 1.29
N THR A 74 12.62 9.98 1.22
CA THR A 74 13.10 10.76 2.37
C THR A 74 12.07 11.76 2.88
N ASP A 75 11.19 12.27 2.01
CA ASP A 75 10.15 13.22 2.40
C ASP A 75 9.06 12.50 3.22
N LEU A 76 8.80 11.22 2.93
CA LEU A 76 7.82 10.39 3.64
C LEU A 76 8.28 9.97 5.04
N ILE A 77 9.59 9.94 5.28
CA ILE A 77 10.16 9.67 6.60
C ILE A 77 10.53 10.96 7.34
N ASP A 78 10.27 12.13 6.77
CA ASP A 78 10.56 13.40 7.43
C ASP A 78 9.75 13.52 8.73
N PRO A 79 10.35 13.91 9.86
CA PRO A 79 9.65 14.01 11.14
C PRO A 79 8.43 14.93 11.10
N SER A 80 8.49 16.01 10.32
CA SER A 80 7.35 16.92 10.17
C SER A 80 6.23 16.29 9.35
N PHE A 81 6.56 15.54 8.31
CA PHE A 81 5.58 14.77 7.54
C PHE A 81 4.88 13.73 8.42
N ILE A 82 5.65 12.96 9.18
CA ILE A 82 5.13 11.93 10.09
C ILE A 82 4.21 12.57 11.15
N ALA A 83 4.65 13.65 11.78
CA ALA A 83 3.87 14.34 12.81
C ALA A 83 2.55 14.92 12.28
N ASN A 84 2.56 15.49 11.07
CA ASN A 84 1.42 16.22 10.53
C ASN A 84 0.39 15.32 9.82
N TYR A 85 0.85 14.20 9.24
CA TYR A 85 0.01 13.41 8.33
C TYR A 85 -0.09 11.92 8.67
N VAL A 86 0.83 11.37 9.46
CA VAL A 86 0.84 9.93 9.79
C VAL A 86 0.40 9.69 11.22
N LYS A 87 0.88 10.48 12.17
CA LYS A 87 0.60 10.29 13.59
C LYS A 87 -0.84 10.69 13.91
N GLY A 88 -1.64 9.70 14.31
CA GLY A 88 -3.04 9.90 14.71
C GLY A 88 -4.00 10.17 13.56
N LYS A 89 -3.57 9.94 12.32
CA LYS A 89 -4.34 10.22 11.11
C LYS A 89 -4.34 9.04 10.15
N GLU A 90 -5.31 8.99 9.25
CA GLU A 90 -5.44 7.93 8.25
C GLU A 90 -4.88 8.41 6.91
N LEU A 91 -3.57 8.16 6.70
CA LEU A 91 -2.91 8.42 5.43
C LEU A 91 -2.53 7.11 4.75
N VAL A 92 -3.05 6.92 3.53
CA VAL A 92 -2.61 5.88 2.61
C VAL A 92 -1.85 6.52 1.45
N ALA A 93 -0.72 5.94 1.10
CA ALA A 93 0.06 6.38 -0.05
C ALA A 93 0.46 5.17 -0.89
N LEU A 94 0.47 5.31 -2.22
CA LEU A 94 0.91 4.27 -3.14
C LEU A 94 1.67 4.90 -4.32
N SER A 95 2.85 4.38 -4.63
CA SER A 95 3.60 4.81 -5.82
C SER A 95 2.81 4.54 -7.10
N ALA A 96 2.69 5.54 -7.96
CA ALA A 96 1.92 5.51 -9.20
C ALA A 96 2.79 5.14 -10.40
N GLY A 97 2.16 4.55 -11.43
CA GLY A 97 2.82 4.25 -12.70
C GLY A 97 3.87 3.14 -12.64
N ARG A 98 3.85 2.31 -11.58
CA ARG A 98 4.81 1.22 -11.36
C ARG A 98 4.13 -0.13 -11.35
N LEU A 99 4.74 -1.10 -12.02
CA LEU A 99 4.27 -2.48 -12.12
C LEU A 99 4.84 -3.30 -10.98
N ILE A 100 3.98 -3.90 -10.16
CA ILE A 100 4.39 -4.66 -8.98
C ILE A 100 5.32 -5.85 -9.28
N ASP A 101 5.28 -6.35 -10.51
CA ASP A 101 6.07 -7.48 -11.01
C ASP A 101 7.36 -7.07 -11.73
N ALA A 102 7.61 -5.78 -11.94
CA ALA A 102 8.80 -5.29 -12.65
C ALA A 102 9.54 -4.15 -11.94
N ASP A 103 8.82 -3.34 -11.16
CA ASP A 103 9.35 -2.12 -10.56
C ASP A 103 9.37 -2.20 -9.02
N ASP A 104 10.18 -1.34 -8.40
CA ASP A 104 10.11 -1.07 -6.97
C ASP A 104 8.83 -0.30 -6.64
N VAL A 105 7.99 -0.83 -5.75
CA VAL A 105 6.69 -0.25 -5.37
C VAL A 105 6.73 0.17 -3.91
N PHE A 106 6.20 1.35 -3.61
CA PHE A 106 6.23 1.94 -2.28
C PHE A 106 4.83 2.26 -1.79
N ALA A 107 4.56 2.04 -0.51
CA ALA A 107 3.25 2.32 0.05
C ALA A 107 3.28 2.72 1.53
N ILE A 108 2.29 3.49 1.98
CA ILE A 108 1.95 3.70 3.39
C ILE A 108 0.56 3.13 3.64
N ASP A 109 0.42 2.24 4.62
CA ASP A 109 -0.76 1.37 4.79
C ASP A 109 -1.90 1.93 5.66
N GLY A 110 -1.90 3.24 5.95
CA GLY A 110 -2.88 3.86 6.85
C GLY A 110 -2.58 3.66 8.33
N ARG A 111 -1.61 2.83 8.69
CA ARG A 111 -1.27 2.47 10.08
C ARG A 111 0.13 2.95 10.49
N GLY A 112 0.71 3.83 9.69
CA GLY A 112 2.04 4.37 9.90
C GLY A 112 3.18 3.44 9.48
N LYS A 113 2.93 2.42 8.64
CA LYS A 113 4.01 1.61 8.08
C LYS A 113 4.32 2.04 6.65
N LEU A 114 5.58 2.40 6.40
CA LEU A 114 6.14 2.52 5.06
C LEU A 114 6.61 1.14 4.59
N ILE A 115 6.05 0.67 3.49
CA ILE A 115 6.30 -0.63 2.88
C ILE A 115 7.04 -0.40 1.57
N LEU A 116 8.26 -0.91 1.48
CA LEU A 116 9.05 -0.93 0.25
C LEU A 116 9.03 -2.33 -0.30
N SER A 117 8.56 -2.49 -1.52
CA SER A 117 8.53 -3.78 -2.16
C SER A 117 9.38 -3.75 -3.41
N LEU A 118 10.52 -4.42 -3.30
CA LEU A 118 11.70 -4.16 -4.10
C LEU A 118 12.04 -5.35 -4.98
N CYS A 119 12.63 -5.03 -6.13
CA CYS A 119 13.38 -5.95 -6.94
C CYS A 119 14.66 -6.38 -6.21
N LYS A 120 15.21 -7.53 -6.61
CA LYS A 120 16.39 -8.14 -5.97
C LYS A 120 17.57 -7.16 -5.91
N ASP A 121 17.92 -6.57 -7.04
CA ASP A 121 19.10 -5.70 -7.16
C ASP A 121 18.96 -4.44 -6.30
N THR A 122 17.78 -3.82 -6.30
CA THR A 122 17.48 -2.68 -5.42
C THR A 122 17.57 -3.08 -3.95
N TYR A 123 17.01 -4.22 -3.55
CA TYR A 123 17.04 -4.68 -2.17
C TYR A 123 18.47 -4.94 -1.66
N GLU A 124 19.28 -5.65 -2.45
CA GLU A 124 20.67 -5.96 -2.10
C GLU A 124 21.51 -4.68 -2.03
N THR A 125 21.30 -3.74 -2.95
CA THR A 125 21.97 -2.43 -2.94
C THR A 125 21.53 -1.57 -1.75
N LEU A 126 20.23 -1.55 -1.45
CA LEU A 126 19.65 -0.81 -0.33
C LEU A 126 20.21 -1.31 1.01
N GLY A 127 20.42 -2.62 1.17
CA GLY A 127 21.07 -3.22 2.34
C GLY A 127 20.38 -2.87 3.67
N LEU A 128 19.05 -2.79 3.64
CA LEU A 128 18.20 -2.69 4.82
C LEU A 128 17.58 -4.05 5.13
N ALA A 129 17.27 -4.29 6.40
CA ALA A 129 16.64 -5.54 6.82
C ALA A 129 15.24 -5.65 6.20
N GLY A 130 15.00 -6.76 5.50
CA GLY A 130 13.70 -7.09 4.93
C GLY A 130 13.50 -8.59 4.86
N ARG A 131 12.47 -9.00 4.13
CA ARG A 131 12.11 -10.41 3.94
C ARG A 131 11.77 -10.68 2.49
N GLN A 132 12.08 -11.88 2.02
CA GLN A 132 11.57 -12.32 0.72
C GLN A 132 10.05 -12.46 0.79
N ALA A 133 9.34 -12.01 -0.24
CA ALA A 133 7.90 -12.15 -0.35
C ALA A 133 7.54 -13.64 -0.47
N ALA A 134 6.50 -14.06 0.26
CA ALA A 134 6.08 -15.46 0.31
C ALA A 134 5.61 -16.02 -1.04
N PHE A 135 5.17 -15.14 -1.95
CA PHE A 135 4.70 -15.49 -3.28
C PHE A 135 5.63 -14.85 -4.30
N PRO A 136 6.61 -15.60 -4.85
CA PRO A 136 7.40 -15.10 -5.96
C PRO A 136 6.46 -14.82 -7.13
N LEU A 137 6.59 -13.62 -7.70
CA LEU A 137 5.88 -13.27 -8.92
C LEU A 137 6.51 -14.03 -10.08
N GLN A 138 5.78 -14.21 -11.19
CA GLN A 138 6.31 -14.93 -12.35
C GLN A 138 7.63 -14.35 -12.88
N ARG A 139 7.88 -13.07 -12.63
CA ARG A 139 9.07 -12.33 -13.07
C ARG A 139 10.19 -12.23 -12.03
N GLY A 140 10.08 -12.90 -10.88
CA GLY A 140 11.19 -13.00 -9.93
C GLY A 140 10.78 -12.90 -8.46
N SER A 141 11.79 -13.08 -7.61
CA SER A 141 11.69 -12.91 -6.16
C SER A 141 11.56 -11.43 -5.80
N ARG A 142 10.59 -11.12 -4.95
CA ARG A 142 10.39 -9.78 -4.40
C ARG A 142 10.88 -9.73 -2.96
N PHE A 143 11.35 -8.59 -2.53
CA PHE A 143 11.78 -8.36 -1.15
C PHE A 143 10.97 -7.22 -0.54
N VAL A 144 10.52 -7.41 0.69
CA VAL A 144 9.71 -6.44 1.42
C VAL A 144 10.53 -5.89 2.57
N VAL A 145 10.70 -4.58 2.60
CA VAL A 145 11.25 -3.82 3.74
C VAL A 145 10.11 -3.05 4.37
N ASP A 146 9.81 -3.37 5.62
CA ASP A 146 8.77 -2.71 6.40
C ASP A 146 9.42 -1.73 7.38
N VAL A 147 9.05 -0.46 7.33
CA VAL A 147 9.51 0.58 8.25
C VAL A 147 8.29 1.08 9.03
N ASP A 148 8.30 0.87 10.34
CA ASP A 148 7.31 1.48 11.24
C ASP A 148 7.69 2.95 11.49
N LEU A 149 6.95 3.87 10.87
CA LEU A 149 7.18 5.31 10.96
C LEU A 149 6.85 5.87 12.35
N LEU A 150 6.08 5.14 13.16
CA LEU A 150 5.65 5.54 14.49
C LEU A 150 6.54 4.95 15.60
N ALA A 151 7.50 4.09 15.23
CA ALA A 151 8.43 3.49 16.17
C ALA A 151 9.43 4.52 16.71
N GLY A 152 9.80 4.39 17.99
CA GLY A 152 10.77 5.29 18.64
C GLY A 152 12.19 5.27 18.03
N CYS A 153 12.50 4.31 17.16
CA CYS A 153 13.76 4.29 16.40
C CYS A 153 13.77 5.24 15.20
N MET A 154 12.62 5.85 14.86
CA MET A 154 12.47 6.87 13.80
C MET A 154 12.78 8.30 14.29
N ASP A 155 13.33 8.43 15.50
CA ASP A 155 13.88 9.68 15.99
C ASP A 155 15.17 10.05 15.19
N PRO A 156 15.30 11.30 14.68
CA PRO A 156 16.44 11.74 13.89
C PRO A 156 17.82 11.54 14.51
N GLU A 157 17.92 11.51 15.83
CA GLU A 157 19.18 11.32 16.56
C GLU A 157 19.59 9.83 16.60
N LYS A 158 18.68 8.91 16.26
CA LYS A 158 18.94 7.47 16.31
C LYS A 158 19.70 7.02 15.06
N LYS A 159 20.67 6.14 15.28
CA LYS A 159 21.46 5.51 14.22
C LYS A 159 20.60 4.80 13.16
N TYR A 160 19.47 4.23 13.57
CA TYR A 160 18.55 3.56 12.66
C TYR A 160 17.95 4.54 11.63
N PHE A 161 17.37 5.66 12.10
CA PHE A 161 16.84 6.70 11.24
C PHE A 161 17.90 7.26 10.29
N GLN A 162 19.08 7.60 10.82
CA GLN A 162 20.19 8.15 10.02
C GLN A 162 20.59 7.18 8.90
N ARG A 163 20.77 5.89 9.22
CA ARG A 163 21.07 4.86 8.23
C ARG A 163 19.95 4.72 7.21
N LEU A 164 18.69 4.67 7.65
CA LEU A 164 17.53 4.57 6.76
C LEU A 164 17.52 5.73 5.75
N ARG A 165 17.60 6.97 6.25
CA ARG A 165 17.60 8.18 5.41
C ARG A 165 18.73 8.19 4.41
N THR A 166 19.96 7.92 4.84
CA THR A 166 21.13 7.87 3.94
C THR A 166 20.99 6.80 2.87
N ARG A 167 20.47 5.61 3.22
CA ARG A 167 20.32 4.53 2.24
C ARG A 167 19.17 4.79 1.27
N LEU A 168 18.06 5.38 1.73
CA LEU A 168 16.97 5.80 0.86
C LEU A 168 17.43 6.89 -0.11
N ASP A 169 18.17 7.91 0.36
CA ASP A 169 18.66 8.98 -0.53
C ASP A 169 19.69 8.47 -1.54
N ALA A 170 20.61 7.60 -1.12
CA ALA A 170 21.66 7.08 -1.99
C ALA A 170 21.15 6.08 -3.05
N VAL A 171 20.14 5.26 -2.74
CA VAL A 171 19.68 4.16 -3.61
C VAL A 171 18.35 4.49 -4.28
N LEU A 172 17.48 5.25 -3.61
CA LEU A 172 16.11 5.57 -4.02
C LEU A 172 15.84 7.09 -3.93
N GLY A 173 16.88 7.91 -4.18
CA GLY A 173 16.82 9.37 -4.02
C GLY A 173 16.02 10.11 -5.10
N GLU A 174 15.66 9.43 -6.19
CA GLU A 174 14.85 10.01 -7.26
C GLU A 174 13.38 10.17 -6.81
N PRO A 175 12.76 11.34 -7.08
CA PRO A 175 11.36 11.55 -6.77
C PRO A 175 10.43 10.58 -7.53
N VAL A 176 9.46 10.04 -6.81
CA VAL A 176 8.47 9.07 -7.31
C VAL A 176 7.09 9.72 -7.29
N ASP A 177 6.28 9.43 -8.30
CA ASP A 177 4.88 9.84 -8.29
C ASP A 177 4.11 8.98 -7.27
N PHE A 178 3.34 9.64 -6.41
CA PHE A 178 2.48 9.02 -5.41
C PHE A 178 1.03 9.43 -5.64
N VAL A 179 0.16 8.46 -5.40
CA VAL A 179 -1.25 8.67 -5.12
C VAL A 179 -1.42 8.62 -3.60
N ILE A 180 -1.96 9.69 -3.01
CA ILE A 180 -2.18 9.81 -1.57
C ILE A 180 -3.67 10.00 -1.30
N GLY A 181 -4.21 9.15 -0.43
CA GLY A 181 -5.50 9.33 0.22
C GLY A 181 -5.28 9.75 1.67
N TYR A 182 -5.95 10.81 2.10
CA TYR A 182 -5.82 11.35 3.44
C TYR A 182 -7.21 11.62 4.01
N TYR A 183 -7.47 11.05 5.19
CA TYR A 183 -8.68 11.31 5.95
C TYR A 183 -8.32 11.83 7.34
N ASP A 184 -8.94 12.95 7.69
CA ASP A 184 -8.81 13.59 8.99
C ASP A 184 -10.22 13.66 9.59
N ALA A 185 -10.44 12.89 10.66
CA ALA A 185 -11.76 12.79 11.28
C ALA A 185 -12.18 14.10 11.96
N ASP A 186 -11.22 15.00 12.23
CA ASP A 186 -11.42 16.29 12.88
C ASP A 186 -11.52 17.47 11.90
N SER A 187 -11.51 17.20 10.58
CA SER A 187 -11.63 18.21 9.50
C SER A 187 -13.04 18.40 8.93
#